data_AF-F9R8U3-F1
#
_entry.id   AF-F9R8U3-F1
#
_cell.length_a   1.000
_cell.length_b   1.000
_cell.length_c   1.000
_cell.angle_alpha   90.00
_cell.angle_beta   90.00
_cell.angle_gamma   90.00
#
_symmetry.space_group_name_H-M   'P 1'
#
loop_
_entity.id
_entity.type
_entity.pdbx_description
1 polymer ?
#
loop_
_entity_poly.entity_id
_entity_poly.type
_entity_poly.pdbx_seq_one_letter_code
_entity_poly.pdbx_strand_id
1 'polypeptide(L)' 'MTAQGLELIEIAPNLDFQRDIMQQMSFKPLISSDLKVMDLRLFDEQFELSSLC' A
#
# COMPACT_ATOMS: atom_id res chain seq x y z
N MET A 1 -6.93 1.96 -13.39
CA MET A 1 -5.56 2.14 -13.90
C MET A 1 -5.46 3.55 -14.45
N THR A 2 -4.47 4.34 -14.00
CA THR A 2 -4.27 5.70 -14.54
C THR A 2 -3.58 5.62 -15.89
N ALA A 3 -3.66 6.68 -16.69
CA ALA A 3 -3.05 6.73 -18.01
C ALA A 3 -1.50 6.64 -17.95
N GLN A 4 -0.91 6.89 -16.78
CA GLN A 4 0.54 6.90 -16.56
C GLN A 4 1.11 5.62 -15.91
N GLY A 5 0.26 4.61 -15.64
CA GLY A 5 0.69 3.32 -15.10
C GLY A 5 0.10 3.01 -13.72
N LEU A 6 0.86 2.31 -12.89
CA LEU A 6 0.47 2.02 -11.51
C LEU A 6 0.87 3.18 -10.61
N GLU A 7 -0.09 3.73 -9.87
CA GLU A 7 0.15 4.74 -8.84
C GLU A 7 -0.05 4.11 -7.46
N LEU A 8 0.92 4.31 -6.58
CA LEU A 8 0.88 3.92 -5.19
C LEU A 8 0.26 5.06 -4.38
N ILE A 9 -0.92 4.81 -3.83
CA ILE A 9 -1.69 5.76 -3.02
C ILE A 9 -1.66 5.43 -1.52
N GLU A 10 -1.45 4.15 -1.17
CA GLU A 10 -1.44 3.68 0.21
C GLU A 10 -0.33 2.63 0.42
N ILE A 11 0.27 2.61 1.62
CA ILE A 11 1.28 1.62 2.04
C ILE A 11 0.93 0.97 3.38
N ALA A 12 1.31 -0.29 3.55
CA ALA A 12 1.21 -0.97 4.83
C ALA A 12 2.11 -0.28 5.89
N PRO A 13 1.64 -0.16 7.14
CA PRO A 13 2.47 0.34 8.23
C PRO A 13 3.66 -0.59 8.49
N ASN A 14 4.81 0.00 8.80
CA ASN A 14 6.08 -0.69 9.07
C ASN A 14 6.69 -1.47 7.89
N LEU A 15 6.20 -1.29 6.66
CA LEU A 15 6.76 -1.89 5.45
C LEU A 15 7.88 -1.01 4.86
N ASP A 16 9.00 -1.62 4.46
CA ASP A 16 10.03 -0.92 3.70
C ASP A 16 9.69 -0.97 2.21
N PHE A 17 9.13 0.12 1.67
CA PHE A 17 8.74 0.21 0.26
C PHE A 17 9.90 -0.14 -0.70
N GLN A 18 11.12 0.29 -0.37
CA GLN A 18 12.26 0.21 -1.28
C GLN A 18 12.85 -1.20 -1.33
N ARG A 19 12.81 -1.92 -0.22
CA ARG A 19 13.28 -3.31 -0.12
C ARG A 19 12.18 -4.30 -0.45
N ASP A 20 11.00 -4.15 0.14
CA ASP A 20 9.99 -5.21 0.17
C ASP A 20 9.06 -5.14 -1.06
N ILE A 21 8.80 -3.94 -1.60
CA ILE A 21 7.93 -3.76 -2.78
C ILE A 21 8.76 -3.56 -4.05
N MET A 22 9.74 -2.64 -4.04
CA MET A 22 10.52 -2.30 -5.23
C MET A 22 11.36 -3.46 -5.77
N GLN A 23 11.77 -4.42 -4.95
CA GLN A 23 12.48 -5.62 -5.41
C GLN A 23 11.56 -6.71 -5.98
N GLN A 24 10.29 -6.73 -5.57
CA GLN A 24 9.32 -7.69 -6.08
C GLN A 24 8.63 -7.19 -7.36
N MET A 25 8.63 -5.89 -7.61
CA MET A 25 8.04 -5.29 -8.80
C MET A 25 9.02 -5.26 -9.97
N SER A 26 8.57 -5.68 -11.16
CA SER A 26 9.33 -5.57 -12.41
C SER A 26 9.41 -4.14 -12.97
N PHE A 27 8.75 -3.18 -12.34
CA PHE A 27 8.70 -1.77 -12.76
C PHE A 27 8.56 -0.85 -11.54
N LYS A 28 8.93 0.43 -11.71
CA LYS A 28 8.76 1.45 -10.67
C LYS A 28 7.36 2.09 -10.78
N PRO A 29 6.48 1.97 -9.78
CA PRO A 29 5.21 2.68 -9.78
C PRO A 29 5.44 4.17 -9.55
N LEU A 30 4.42 4.96 -9.90
CA LEU A 30 4.33 6.35 -9.51
C LEU A 30 3.96 6.42 -8.03
N ILE A 31 4.56 7.33 -7.27
CA ILE A 31 4.21 7.55 -5.87
C ILE A 31 3.29 8.76 -5.81
N SER A 32 2.11 8.59 -5.23
CA SER A 32 1.17 9.70 -5.05
C SER A 32 1.74 10.74 -4.08
N SER A 33 1.46 12.02 -4.34
CA SER A 33 1.89 13.10 -3.44
C SER A 33 1.18 13.06 -2.08
N ASP A 34 0.02 12.41 -2.01
CA ASP A 34 -0.79 12.21 -0.80
C ASP A 34 -0.71 10.75 -0.34
N LEU A 35 0.48 10.15 -0.41
CA LEU A 35 0.69 8.76 -0.01
C LEU A 35 0.29 8.57 1.47
N LYS A 36 -0.69 7.70 1.70
CA LYS A 36 -1.22 7.42 3.05
C LYS A 36 -0.71 6.09 3.57
N VAL A 37 -0.68 5.99 4.90
CA VAL A 37 -0.46 4.71 5.58
C VAL A 37 -1.82 4.05 5.74
N MET A 38 -1.91 2.78 5.36
CA MET A 38 -3.09 1.96 5.56
C MET A 38 -3.44 1.84 7.04
N ASP A 39 -4.71 1.62 7.33
CA ASP A 39 -5.17 1.46 8.69
C ASP A 39 -4.52 0.24 9.37
N LEU A 40 -3.89 0.46 10.52
CA LEU A 40 -3.23 -0.58 11.32
C LEU A 40 -4.18 -1.72 11.69
N ARG A 41 -5.47 -1.45 11.84
CA ARG A 41 -6.50 -2.45 12.19
C ARG A 41 -6.63 -3.55 11.14
N LEU A 42 -6.27 -3.27 9.87
CA LEU A 42 -6.27 -4.26 8.79
C LEU A 42 -5.23 -5.36 8.99
N PHE A 43 -4.22 -5.11 9.84
CA PHE A 43 -3.11 -6.02 10.10
C PHE A 43 -3.24 -6.73 11.44
N ASP A 44 -4.37 -6.58 12.12
CA ASP A 44 -4.70 -7.35 13.32
C ASP A 44 -5.06 -8.80 12.94
N GLU A 45 -4.65 -9.78 13.74
CA GLU A 45 -4.98 -11.20 13.51
C GLU A 45 -6.49 -11.46 13.58
N GLN A 46 -7.22 -10.62 14.32
CA GLN A 46 -8.68 -10.70 14.46
C GLN A 46 -9.41 -9.82 13.43
N PHE A 47 -8.70 -9.28 12.43
CA PHE A 47 -9.30 -8.40 11.45
C PHE A 47 -10.44 -9.10 10.69
N GLU A 48 -11.63 -8.51 10.77
CA GLU A 48 -12.76 -8.89 9.92
C GLU A 48 -13.22 -7.68 9.10
N LEU A 49 -13.47 -7.89 7.80
CA LEU A 49 -13.99 -6.86 6.88
C LEU A 49 -15.34 -6.27 7.35
N SER A 50 -16.09 -7.00 8.17
CA SER A 50 -17.34 -6.58 8.81
C SER A 50 -17.15 -5.45 9.84
N SER A 51 -15.94 -5.28 10.39
CA SER A 51 -15.62 -4.30 11.44
C SER A 51 -15.36 -2.88 10.92
N LEU A 52 -15.37 -2.68 9.60
CA LEU A 52 -15.19 -1.38 8.93
C LEU A 52 -16.50 -0.63 8.66
N CYS A 53 -17.66 -1.25 8.91
CA CYS A 53 -18.99 -0.67 8.70
C CYS A 53 -19.54 0.05 9.95
#